data_AF-C5FXS0-F1
#
_entry.id   AF-C5FXS0-F1
#
_cell.length_a   1.000
_cell.length_b   1.000
_cell.length_c   1.000
_cell.angle_alpha   90.00
_cell.angle_beta   90.00
_cell.angle_gamma   90.00
#
_symmetry.space_group_name_H-M   'P 1'
#
loop_
_entity.id
_entity.type
_entity.pdbx_description
1 polymer ?
#
loop_
_entity_poly.entity_id
_entity_poly.type
_entity_poly.pdbx_seq_one_letter_code
_entity_poly.pdbx_strand_id
1 'polypeptide(L)'
;MERATANILLLFVFLYALVSSSSAAPPPWPGTSQYQDRTNGIAASIDHGLVARQPGLRVMFVGDSMTQGKHGDCTWRYRMWQWFQNQGVAVTFVGPYTGTVEPDQPAPPYGSSATPVAPIKTSGGYALDVSPDFDRHHFAVWGRAAAISKDLIHDVLSAHPADMMLLMLGFNDLGWLFSQPIDALGSLYALINNARKANPNLKFAIANVPQRSFIGREDLPVTTQQYNSLLRDALPQWSTEQSPIHLVELQENYSCGMAACEAGYDGLHPNAQGEYQIAHAFTLTLVNDFKIGSSPLMVPLNSRGGF
;
A
#
# COMPACT_ATOMS: atom_id res chain seq x y z
N MET A 1 -46.87 -47.49 8.93
CA MET A 1 -47.27 -46.09 9.17
C MET A 1 -45.98 -45.33 9.39
N GLU A 2 -45.34 -44.93 8.29
CA GLU A 2 -45.38 -43.55 7.76
C GLU A 2 -44.54 -42.62 8.64
N ARG A 3 -43.32 -42.25 8.24
CA ARG A 3 -42.88 -41.33 7.17
C ARG A 3 -42.40 -40.02 7.82
N ALA A 4 -41.10 -39.78 7.67
CA ALA A 4 -40.44 -38.50 7.41
C ALA A 4 -40.90 -37.23 8.18
N THR A 5 -39.98 -36.70 9.00
CA THR A 5 -39.79 -35.28 9.28
C THR A 5 -38.27 -35.04 9.37
N ALA A 6 -37.59 -34.62 8.31
CA ALA A 6 -37.50 -33.26 7.75
C ALA A 6 -36.31 -32.48 8.36
N ASN A 7 -35.26 -32.36 7.54
CA ASN A 7 -34.28 -31.28 7.57
C ASN A 7 -34.99 -29.91 7.61
N ILE A 8 -34.27 -28.91 8.14
CA ILE A 8 -34.49 -27.45 8.07
C ILE A 8 -34.81 -26.81 9.44
N LEU A 9 -33.77 -26.21 10.05
CA LEU A 9 -33.87 -24.97 10.81
C LEU A 9 -32.53 -24.22 10.62
N LEU A 10 -32.41 -23.43 9.54
CA LEU A 10 -32.42 -21.96 9.52
C LEU A 10 -31.42 -21.35 10.53
N LEU A 11 -30.26 -20.84 10.09
CA LEU A 11 -30.06 -19.48 9.53
C LEU A 11 -30.77 -18.42 10.40
N PHE A 12 -30.12 -17.85 11.41
CA PHE A 12 -30.39 -16.51 11.96
C PHE A 12 -29.34 -16.11 13.01
N VAL A 13 -28.24 -15.45 12.60
CA VAL A 13 -27.68 -14.28 13.32
C VAL A 13 -26.97 -13.39 12.29
N PHE A 14 -27.75 -12.74 11.42
CA PHE A 14 -27.34 -11.52 10.73
C PHE A 14 -28.52 -10.56 10.86
N LEU A 15 -28.55 -9.79 11.94
CA LEU A 15 -29.28 -8.52 12.00
C LEU A 15 -28.87 -7.77 13.29
N TYR A 16 -27.92 -6.87 13.16
CA TYR A 16 -27.89 -5.61 13.92
C TYR A 16 -27.05 -4.62 13.13
N ALA A 17 -27.68 -4.00 12.14
CA ALA A 17 -27.22 -2.75 11.56
C ALA A 17 -28.42 -1.81 11.57
N LEU A 18 -28.44 -0.92 12.56
CA LEU A 18 -29.16 0.36 12.55
C LEU A 18 -28.73 1.13 13.79
N VAL A 19 -27.52 1.68 13.73
CA VAL A 19 -27.23 2.96 14.39
C VAL A 19 -26.88 3.91 13.28
N SER A 20 -27.77 4.86 13.06
CA SER A 20 -27.61 5.99 12.17
C SER A 20 -26.40 6.82 12.58
N SER A 21 -25.28 6.60 11.90
CA SER A 21 -24.19 7.56 11.83
C SER A 21 -24.44 8.46 10.62
N SER A 22 -24.81 9.71 10.90
CA SER A 22 -24.68 10.80 9.95
C SER A 22 -23.19 11.05 9.72
N SER A 23 -22.54 10.25 8.87
CA SER A 23 -21.22 10.57 8.35
C SER A 23 -21.39 11.57 7.22
N ALA A 24 -20.95 12.80 7.43
CA ALA A 24 -20.77 13.76 6.35
C ALA A 24 -19.94 13.08 5.25
N ALA A 25 -20.40 13.19 3.99
CA ALA A 25 -19.65 12.68 2.85
C ALA A 25 -18.23 13.30 2.85
N PRO A 26 -17.18 12.51 2.60
CA PRO A 26 -15.84 13.07 2.43
C PRO A 26 -15.86 14.08 1.28
N PRO A 27 -15.07 15.17 1.36
CA PRO A 27 -15.04 16.18 0.31
C PRO A 27 -14.60 15.53 -1.03
N PRO A 28 -15.19 15.96 -2.16
CA PRO A 28 -14.81 15.47 -3.48
C PRO A 28 -13.33 15.76 -3.78
N TRP A 29 -12.68 14.80 -4.43
CA TRP A 29 -11.28 14.86 -4.84
C TRP A 29 -10.99 16.06 -5.76
N PRO A 30 -10.04 16.94 -5.42
CA PRO A 30 -9.60 18.01 -6.30
C PRO A 30 -8.51 17.47 -7.24
N GLY A 31 -8.87 16.83 -8.34
CA GLY A 31 -7.84 16.28 -9.23
C GLY A 31 -8.30 15.58 -10.49
N THR A 32 -8.97 16.30 -11.40
CA THR A 32 -8.87 15.93 -12.82
C THR A 32 -7.49 16.33 -13.33
N SER A 33 -6.50 15.47 -13.15
CA SER A 33 -5.26 15.58 -13.92
C SER A 33 -5.57 15.18 -15.36
N GLN A 34 -5.42 16.11 -16.30
CA GLN A 34 -5.55 15.81 -17.72
C GLN A 34 -4.41 14.87 -18.13
N TYR A 35 -4.71 13.57 -18.21
CA TYR A 35 -3.92 12.66 -19.02
C TYR A 35 -4.10 13.06 -20.48
N GLN A 36 -3.24 13.94 -20.98
CA GLN A 36 -3.16 14.22 -22.42
C GLN A 36 -2.45 13.06 -23.10
N ASP A 37 -3.26 12.19 -23.70
CA ASP A 37 -2.84 11.21 -24.68
C ASP A 37 -2.20 11.95 -25.88
N ARG A 38 -0.87 12.03 -25.90
CA ARG A 38 -0.12 12.50 -27.07
C ARG A 38 0.08 11.32 -28.02
N THR A 39 -1.00 10.95 -28.71
CA THR A 39 -0.88 10.13 -29.92
C THR A 39 -1.79 10.69 -31.01
N ASN A 40 -1.40 11.81 -31.63
CA ASN A 40 -1.89 12.16 -32.96
C ASN A 40 -0.95 13.08 -33.74
N GLY A 41 -0.40 12.52 -34.82
CA GLY A 41 -0.04 13.26 -36.03
C GLY A 41 1.44 13.49 -36.26
N ILE A 42 2.13 12.53 -36.89
CA ILE A 42 2.82 12.72 -38.18
C ILE A 42 2.84 11.36 -38.92
N ALA A 43 2.14 11.28 -40.05
CA ALA A 43 2.31 10.19 -41.00
C ALA A 43 3.52 10.49 -41.89
N ALA A 44 4.57 9.66 -41.79
CA ALA A 44 5.54 9.41 -42.85
C ALA A 44 6.25 8.08 -42.58
N SER A 45 6.20 7.22 -43.59
CA SER A 45 6.72 5.85 -43.68
C SER A 45 8.14 5.65 -43.15
N ILE A 46 8.34 4.65 -42.27
CA ILE A 46 9.33 3.56 -42.42
C ILE A 46 8.76 2.30 -41.73
N ASP A 47 8.60 1.25 -42.52
CA ASP A 47 8.20 -0.10 -42.13
C ASP A 47 9.35 -0.78 -41.36
N HIS A 48 9.26 -0.86 -40.03
CA HIS A 48 10.01 -1.79 -39.19
C HIS A 48 9.01 -2.41 -38.21
N GLY A 49 8.87 -3.73 -38.28
CA GLY A 49 7.84 -4.52 -37.60
C GLY A 49 7.53 -4.04 -36.19
N LEU A 50 6.34 -3.45 -36.02
CA LEU A 50 5.74 -3.19 -34.73
C LEU A 50 5.34 -4.55 -34.12
N VAL A 51 6.28 -5.17 -33.41
CA VAL A 51 5.88 -6.03 -32.30
C VAL A 51 5.09 -5.12 -31.36
N ALA A 52 3.77 -5.28 -31.33
CA ALA A 52 2.92 -4.61 -30.36
C ALA A 52 3.53 -4.88 -28.98
N ARG A 53 4.14 -3.85 -28.37
CA ARG A 53 4.66 -3.92 -27.02
C ARG A 53 3.47 -4.33 -26.15
N GLN A 54 3.52 -5.53 -25.58
CA GLN A 54 2.54 -5.98 -24.60
C GLN A 54 2.41 -4.85 -23.57
N PRO A 55 1.19 -4.35 -23.28
CA PRO A 55 1.03 -3.26 -22.34
C PRO A 55 1.67 -3.69 -21.01
N GLY A 56 2.60 -2.88 -20.51
CA GLY A 56 3.34 -3.17 -19.28
C GLY A 56 2.37 -3.30 -18.09
N LEU A 57 2.77 -4.08 -17.09
CA LEU A 57 1.97 -4.28 -15.88
C LEU A 57 1.79 -2.94 -15.14
N ARG A 58 0.55 -2.53 -14.84
CA ARG A 58 0.32 -1.32 -14.03
C ARG A 58 0.26 -1.67 -12.56
N VAL A 59 1.16 -1.09 -11.77
CA VAL A 59 1.32 -1.39 -10.34
C VAL A 59 0.96 -0.17 -9.51
N MET A 60 -0.01 -0.31 -8.61
CA MET A 60 -0.36 0.72 -7.64
C MET A 60 0.23 0.38 -6.27
N PHE A 61 1.04 1.29 -5.74
CA PHE A 61 1.54 1.24 -4.36
C PHE A 61 0.52 1.90 -3.43
N VAL A 62 -0.10 1.12 -2.56
CA VAL A 62 -1.11 1.60 -1.61
C VAL A 62 -0.55 1.50 -0.21
N GLY A 63 -0.54 2.60 0.54
CA GLY A 63 -0.02 2.55 1.90
C GLY A 63 -0.11 3.82 2.70
N ASP A 64 0.70 3.88 3.75
CA ASP A 64 0.79 5.00 4.67
C ASP A 64 2.15 5.70 4.59
N SER A 65 2.67 6.16 5.73
CA SER A 65 3.97 6.82 5.87
C SER A 65 5.13 5.93 5.42
N MET A 66 5.08 4.63 5.70
CA MET A 66 6.16 3.71 5.33
C MET A 66 6.23 3.51 3.81
N THR A 67 5.12 3.72 3.10
CA THR A 67 5.08 3.72 1.63
C THR A 67 5.36 5.09 1.04
N GLN A 68 4.83 6.15 1.63
CA GLN A 68 5.00 7.51 1.12
C GLN A 68 6.45 7.98 1.26
N GLY A 69 7.07 7.78 2.42
CA GLY A 69 8.37 8.36 2.79
C GLY A 69 8.27 9.85 3.13
N LYS A 70 9.35 10.40 3.66
CA LYS A 70 9.53 11.84 3.88
C LYS A 70 10.52 12.43 2.87
N HIS A 71 10.58 13.76 2.85
CA HIS A 71 11.53 14.50 2.02
C HIS A 71 12.95 13.96 2.19
N GLY A 72 13.59 13.64 1.07
CA GLY A 72 14.96 13.13 1.02
C GLY A 72 15.09 11.62 1.18
N ASP A 73 13.99 10.87 1.36
CA ASP A 73 14.04 9.41 1.32
C ASP A 73 14.16 8.91 -0.14
N CYS A 74 14.76 7.73 -0.34
CA CYS A 74 14.65 7.02 -1.61
C CYS A 74 13.30 6.30 -1.71
N THR A 75 12.81 5.78 -0.58
CA THR A 75 11.65 4.89 -0.40
C THR A 75 11.86 3.50 -0.98
N TRP A 76 11.18 2.50 -0.41
CA TRP A 76 11.19 1.14 -0.94
C TRP A 76 10.56 1.04 -2.35
N ARG A 77 9.73 2.02 -2.74
CA ARG A 77 9.17 2.12 -4.10
C ARG A 77 10.26 2.31 -5.14
N TYR A 78 11.28 3.12 -4.83
CA TYR A 78 12.44 3.27 -5.70
C TYR A 78 13.22 1.96 -5.83
N ARG A 79 13.39 1.23 -4.71
CA ARG A 79 14.05 -0.09 -4.72
C ARG A 79 13.28 -1.13 -5.56
N MET A 80 11.94 -1.11 -5.48
CA MET A 80 11.07 -1.92 -6.34
C MET A 80 11.20 -1.54 -7.82
N TRP A 81 11.24 -0.24 -8.14
CA TRP A 81 11.45 0.22 -9.51
C TRP A 81 12.79 -0.26 -10.08
N GLN A 82 13.88 -0.10 -9.31
CA GLN A 82 15.19 -0.64 -9.69
C GLN A 82 15.13 -2.15 -9.91
N TRP A 83 14.42 -2.89 -9.05
CA TRP A 83 14.26 -4.33 -9.20
C TRP A 83 13.49 -4.70 -10.48
N PHE A 84 12.35 -4.07 -10.78
CA PHE A 84 11.62 -4.33 -12.02
C PHE A 84 12.47 -4.09 -13.28
N GLN A 85 13.24 -2.99 -13.29
CA GLN A 85 14.17 -2.69 -14.38
C GLN A 85 15.25 -3.78 -14.51
N ASN A 86 15.85 -4.19 -13.40
CA ASN A 86 16.88 -5.24 -13.38
C ASN A 86 16.34 -6.61 -13.81
N GLN A 87 15.05 -6.89 -13.54
CA GLN A 87 14.37 -8.13 -13.96
C GLN A 87 13.83 -8.06 -15.40
N GLY A 88 13.96 -6.93 -16.09
CA GLY A 88 13.41 -6.73 -17.44
C GLY A 88 11.87 -6.77 -17.49
N VAL A 89 11.20 -6.51 -16.36
CA VAL A 89 9.74 -6.52 -16.27
C VAL A 89 9.22 -5.12 -16.59
N ALA A 90 8.49 -5.00 -17.70
CA ALA A 90 7.88 -3.72 -18.09
C ALA A 90 6.73 -3.37 -17.12
N VAL A 91 6.95 -2.34 -16.31
CA VAL A 91 5.99 -1.86 -15.31
C VAL A 91 5.75 -0.36 -15.46
N THR A 92 4.52 0.08 -15.22
CA THR A 92 4.16 1.48 -15.00
C THR A 92 3.59 1.61 -13.60
N PHE A 93 4.13 2.53 -12.79
CA PHE A 93 3.54 2.83 -11.49
C PHE A 93 2.37 3.77 -11.70
N VAL A 94 1.29 3.55 -10.96
CA VAL A 94 0.05 4.33 -11.09
C VAL A 94 -0.45 4.80 -9.73
N GLY A 95 -1.12 5.94 -9.74
CA GLY A 95 -1.68 6.57 -8.55
C GLY A 95 -1.68 8.09 -8.66
N PRO A 96 -2.42 8.79 -7.78
CA PRO A 96 -2.61 10.23 -7.87
C PRO A 96 -1.41 11.05 -7.38
N TYR A 97 -0.49 10.45 -6.61
CA TYR A 97 0.60 11.17 -5.95
C TYR A 97 1.95 10.75 -6.50
N THR A 98 2.90 11.68 -6.50
CA THR A 98 4.28 11.45 -6.98
C THR A 98 5.35 11.92 -6.01
N GLY A 99 5.01 12.52 -4.87
CA GLY A 99 5.97 13.09 -3.92
C GLY A 99 5.90 12.44 -2.53
N THR A 100 6.95 12.67 -1.75
CA THR A 100 7.04 12.28 -0.34
C THR A 100 6.37 13.34 0.55
N VAL A 101 6.39 13.16 1.87
CA VAL A 101 5.95 14.22 2.80
C VAL A 101 6.95 15.37 2.81
N GLU A 102 6.49 16.59 2.49
CA GLU A 102 7.31 17.80 2.63
C GLU A 102 7.61 18.15 4.10
N PRO A 103 8.74 18.84 4.38
CA PRO A 103 9.06 19.31 5.73
C PRO A 103 7.96 20.19 6.32
N ASP A 104 7.80 20.15 7.64
CA ASP A 104 6.92 21.09 8.34
C ASP A 104 7.37 22.53 8.09
N GLN A 105 6.40 23.39 7.77
CA GLN A 105 6.66 24.82 7.72
C GLN A 105 6.87 25.34 9.16
N PRO A 106 7.74 26.34 9.36
CA PRO A 106 7.87 26.99 10.65
C PRO A 106 6.50 27.43 11.17
N ALA A 107 6.26 27.27 12.48
CA ALA A 107 5.01 27.72 13.09
C ALA A 107 4.83 29.22 12.79
N PRO A 108 3.64 29.65 12.36
CA PRO A 108 3.40 31.05 12.14
C PRO A 108 3.47 31.81 13.47
N PRO A 109 3.78 33.12 13.46
CA PRO A 109 3.86 33.91 14.68
C PRO A 109 2.55 33.83 15.48
N TYR A 110 2.70 33.86 16.81
CA TYR A 110 1.62 33.73 17.77
C TYR A 110 0.50 34.73 17.47
N GLY A 111 -0.76 34.27 17.38
CA GLY A 111 -1.93 35.10 17.06
C GLY A 111 -2.45 35.00 15.63
N SER A 112 -1.82 34.18 14.77
CA SER A 112 -2.37 33.85 13.45
C SER A 112 -3.44 32.76 13.54
N SER A 113 -4.69 33.13 13.27
CA SER A 113 -5.81 32.19 13.16
C SER A 113 -5.82 31.53 11.78
N ALA A 114 -4.85 30.65 11.51
CA ALA A 114 -4.93 29.74 10.39
C ALA A 114 -5.78 28.53 10.82
N THR A 115 -6.97 28.39 10.25
CA THR A 115 -7.75 27.14 10.27
C THR A 115 -7.00 26.08 9.48
N PRO A 116 -6.60 24.93 10.07
CA PRO A 116 -5.96 23.89 9.28
C PRO A 116 -6.84 22.66 9.24
N VAL A 117 -7.58 22.49 8.14
CA VAL A 117 -7.50 21.17 7.50
C VAL A 117 -6.20 21.24 6.71
N ALA A 118 -5.12 20.69 7.26
CA ALA A 118 -3.86 20.68 6.54
C ALA A 118 -4.08 19.89 5.23
N PRO A 119 -3.71 20.45 4.06
CA PRO A 119 -3.78 19.70 2.82
C PRO A 119 -2.91 18.43 2.94
N ILE A 120 -3.27 17.39 2.19
CA ILE A 120 -2.47 16.17 2.12
C ILE A 120 -1.07 16.55 1.63
N LYS A 121 -0.05 16.22 2.42
CA LYS A 121 1.35 16.51 2.14
C LYS A 121 1.91 15.51 1.14
N THR A 122 2.10 15.92 -0.11
CA THR A 122 2.61 15.07 -1.20
C THR A 122 3.61 15.81 -2.10
N SER A 123 4.22 16.89 -1.61
CA SER A 123 5.12 17.76 -2.38
C SER A 123 6.59 17.60 -1.99
N GLY A 124 6.91 16.70 -1.06
CA GLY A 124 8.28 16.36 -0.70
C GLY A 124 9.06 15.74 -1.85
N GLY A 125 10.35 16.03 -1.91
CA GLY A 125 11.29 15.47 -2.88
C GLY A 125 11.86 14.13 -2.42
N TYR A 126 12.52 13.44 -3.35
CA TYR A 126 13.30 12.23 -3.06
C TYR A 126 14.76 12.57 -2.78
N ALA A 127 15.53 11.58 -2.33
CA ALA A 127 16.98 11.69 -2.20
C ALA A 127 17.64 12.12 -3.54
N LEU A 128 18.78 12.81 -3.45
CA LEU A 128 19.48 13.37 -4.63
C LEU A 128 19.99 12.30 -5.62
N ASP A 129 20.21 11.08 -5.14
CA ASP A 129 20.68 9.92 -5.92
C ASP A 129 19.53 9.08 -6.50
N VAL A 130 18.27 9.47 -6.28
CA VAL A 130 17.13 8.89 -6.98
C VAL A 130 17.14 9.32 -8.44
N SER A 131 17.07 8.34 -9.33
CA SER A 131 17.04 8.58 -10.77
C SER A 131 15.90 9.53 -11.16
N PRO A 132 16.14 10.51 -12.06
CA PRO A 132 15.07 11.32 -12.61
C PRO A 132 14.01 10.49 -13.35
N ASP A 133 14.40 9.31 -13.87
CA ASP A 133 13.52 8.39 -14.61
C ASP A 133 12.64 7.51 -13.70
N PHE A 134 12.78 7.64 -12.38
CA PHE A 134 11.94 6.90 -11.45
C PHE A 134 10.46 7.23 -11.69
N ASP A 135 9.66 6.20 -11.97
CA ASP A 135 8.20 6.33 -11.98
C ASP A 135 7.69 6.43 -10.54
N ARG A 136 7.27 7.62 -10.14
CA ARG A 136 7.03 7.95 -8.72
C ARG A 136 5.60 7.71 -8.28
N HIS A 137 4.69 7.34 -9.17
CA HIS A 137 3.26 7.35 -8.87
C HIS A 137 2.89 6.35 -7.77
N HIS A 138 2.01 6.77 -6.86
CA HIS A 138 1.53 5.95 -5.76
C HIS A 138 0.20 6.48 -5.18
N PHE A 139 -0.42 5.67 -4.32
CA PHE A 139 -1.55 6.03 -3.49
C PHE A 139 -1.21 5.77 -2.02
N ALA A 140 -0.27 6.54 -1.47
CA ALA A 140 0.14 6.45 -0.08
C ALA A 140 0.18 7.81 0.61
N VAL A 141 -0.33 7.86 1.85
CA VAL A 141 -0.43 9.10 2.63
C VAL A 141 -0.07 8.83 4.08
N TRP A 142 0.85 9.60 4.61
CA TRP A 142 1.33 9.54 5.98
C TRP A 142 0.18 9.65 6.98
N GLY A 143 0.15 8.72 7.94
CA GLY A 143 -0.90 8.64 8.97
C GLY A 143 -2.23 8.04 8.50
N ARG A 144 -2.37 7.65 7.22
CA ARG A 144 -3.61 7.05 6.73
C ARG A 144 -3.79 5.62 7.25
N ALA A 145 -4.99 5.32 7.73
CA ALA A 145 -5.44 3.99 8.13
C ALA A 145 -6.18 3.27 6.99
N ALA A 146 -6.27 1.94 7.04
CA ALA A 146 -7.14 1.13 6.19
C ALA A 146 -8.61 1.56 6.34
N ALA A 147 -9.01 1.92 7.57
CA ALA A 147 -10.33 2.48 7.87
C ALA A 147 -10.73 3.70 7.02
N ILE A 148 -9.74 4.48 6.53
CA ILE A 148 -9.98 5.63 5.65
C ILE A 148 -9.84 5.20 4.18
N SER A 149 -8.78 4.48 3.84
CA SER A 149 -8.48 4.11 2.44
C SER A 149 -9.56 3.25 1.79
N LYS A 150 -10.31 2.45 2.57
CA LYS A 150 -11.38 1.58 2.05
C LYS A 150 -12.46 2.34 1.28
N ASP A 151 -12.77 3.57 1.69
CA ASP A 151 -13.83 4.39 1.08
C ASP A 151 -13.32 5.22 -0.10
N LEU A 152 -12.00 5.25 -0.32
CA LEU A 152 -11.33 6.05 -1.35
C LEU A 152 -10.89 5.23 -2.56
N ILE A 153 -10.58 3.95 -2.34
CA ILE A 153 -9.80 3.15 -3.30
C ILE A 153 -10.52 2.91 -4.64
N HIS A 154 -11.85 2.83 -4.64
CA HIS A 154 -12.64 2.62 -5.85
C HIS A 154 -12.43 3.76 -6.86
N ASP A 155 -12.58 4.99 -6.41
CA ASP A 155 -12.46 6.18 -7.25
C ASP A 155 -11.02 6.37 -7.72
N VAL A 156 -10.06 6.09 -6.84
CA VAL A 156 -8.63 6.13 -7.17
C VAL A 156 -8.28 5.13 -8.28
N LEU A 157 -8.78 3.89 -8.21
CA LEU A 157 -8.55 2.88 -9.26
C LEU A 157 -9.33 3.16 -10.54
N SER A 158 -10.49 3.82 -10.45
CA SER A 158 -11.24 4.26 -11.62
C SER A 158 -10.50 5.36 -12.38
N ALA A 159 -9.85 6.29 -11.67
CA ALA A 159 -9.05 7.36 -12.25
C ALA A 159 -7.63 6.91 -12.65
N HIS A 160 -7.06 5.95 -11.94
CA HIS A 160 -5.69 5.44 -12.15
C HIS A 160 -5.70 3.91 -12.18
N PRO A 161 -6.12 3.28 -13.30
CA PRO A 161 -6.38 1.86 -13.30
C PRO A 161 -5.08 1.04 -13.18
N ALA A 162 -5.12 0.03 -12.32
CA ALA A 162 -4.01 -0.84 -12.00
C ALA A 162 -4.37 -2.31 -12.28
N ASP A 163 -3.34 -3.11 -12.56
CA ASP A 163 -3.45 -4.56 -12.76
C ASP A 163 -2.98 -5.32 -11.50
N MET A 164 -2.12 -4.69 -10.70
CA MET A 164 -1.63 -5.20 -9.43
C MET A 164 -1.57 -4.08 -8.38
N MET A 165 -1.91 -4.43 -7.15
CA MET A 165 -1.81 -3.58 -5.97
C MET A 165 -0.80 -4.16 -4.99
N LEU A 166 0.19 -3.35 -4.61
CA LEU A 166 1.10 -3.63 -3.51
C LEU A 166 0.63 -2.82 -2.30
N LEU A 167 0.01 -3.51 -1.34
CA LEU A 167 -0.74 -2.89 -0.25
C LEU A 167 -0.02 -3.08 1.09
N MET A 168 0.30 -1.96 1.76
CA MET A 168 0.82 -1.95 3.13
C MET A 168 0.03 -0.93 3.97
N LEU A 169 -1.02 -1.39 4.66
CA LEU A 169 -1.90 -0.62 5.55
C LEU A 169 -2.30 -1.48 6.75
N GLY A 170 -2.77 -0.82 7.81
CA GLY A 170 -3.21 -1.44 9.06
C GLY A 170 -2.40 -0.99 10.27
N PHE A 171 -1.17 -0.51 10.08
CA PHE A 171 -0.33 -0.10 11.21
C PHE A 171 -0.97 1.08 11.95
N ASN A 172 -1.37 2.12 11.21
CA ASN A 172 -2.03 3.30 11.79
C ASN A 172 -3.38 2.97 12.43
N ASP A 173 -4.07 1.94 11.94
CA ASP A 173 -5.32 1.48 12.54
C ASP A 173 -5.12 1.13 14.02
N LEU A 174 -4.03 0.42 14.32
CA LEU A 174 -3.69 -0.05 15.67
C LEU A 174 -2.87 0.98 16.45
N GLY A 175 -1.82 1.51 15.83
CA GLY A 175 -0.85 2.42 16.43
C GLY A 175 -1.50 3.72 16.90
N TRP A 176 -2.48 4.22 16.14
CA TRP A 176 -3.17 5.49 16.42
C TRP A 176 -4.66 5.30 16.72
N LEU A 177 -5.07 4.08 17.08
CA LEU A 177 -6.39 3.78 17.61
C LEU A 177 -7.56 4.16 16.69
N PHE A 178 -7.38 4.09 15.36
CA PHE A 178 -8.53 4.20 14.45
C PHE A 178 -9.44 2.97 14.58
N SER A 179 -8.87 1.79 14.84
CA SER A 179 -9.57 0.51 14.82
C SER A 179 -8.97 -0.49 15.81
N GLN A 180 -9.78 -1.46 16.26
CA GLN A 180 -9.26 -2.68 16.87
C GLN A 180 -8.81 -3.67 15.76
N PRO A 181 -8.02 -4.73 16.08
CA PRO A 181 -7.51 -5.67 15.08
C PRO A 181 -8.57 -6.23 14.11
N ILE A 182 -9.73 -6.65 14.62
CA ILE A 182 -10.80 -7.21 13.78
C ILE A 182 -11.45 -6.16 12.87
N ASP A 183 -11.55 -4.91 13.33
CA ASP A 183 -12.13 -3.80 12.56
C ASP A 183 -11.16 -3.31 11.47
N ALA A 184 -9.85 -3.35 11.76
CA ALA A 184 -8.81 -3.09 10.77
C ALA A 184 -8.84 -4.15 9.66
N LEU A 185 -8.99 -5.43 10.02
CA LEU A 185 -9.18 -6.53 9.07
C LEU A 185 -10.45 -6.32 8.21
N GLY A 186 -11.57 -5.97 8.85
CA GLY A 186 -12.81 -5.64 8.14
C GLY A 186 -12.66 -4.46 7.18
N SER A 187 -11.84 -3.47 7.54
CA SER A 187 -11.52 -2.33 6.68
C SER A 187 -10.67 -2.74 5.48
N LEU A 188 -9.69 -3.64 5.65
CA LEU A 188 -8.97 -4.23 4.51
C LEU A 188 -9.88 -5.05 3.60
N TYR A 189 -10.79 -5.85 4.16
CA TYR A 189 -11.76 -6.61 3.36
C TYR A 189 -12.63 -5.69 2.51
N ALA A 190 -13.15 -4.61 3.10
CA ALA A 190 -13.91 -3.59 2.39
C ALA A 190 -13.09 -2.90 1.29
N LEU A 191 -11.82 -2.56 1.58
CA LEU A 191 -10.89 -1.97 0.61
C LEU A 191 -10.70 -2.91 -0.60
N ILE A 192 -10.40 -4.18 -0.37
CA ILE A 192 -10.21 -5.18 -1.44
C ILE A 192 -11.47 -5.30 -2.31
N ASN A 193 -12.66 -5.37 -1.69
CA ASN A 193 -13.91 -5.46 -2.43
C ASN A 193 -14.22 -4.19 -3.23
N ASN A 194 -13.95 -3.01 -2.66
CA ASN A 194 -14.10 -1.73 -3.37
C ASN A 194 -13.09 -1.60 -4.52
N ALA A 195 -11.88 -2.14 -4.37
CA ALA A 195 -10.90 -2.21 -5.45
C ALA A 195 -11.35 -3.16 -6.57
N ARG A 196 -11.91 -4.32 -6.23
CA ARG A 196 -12.48 -5.28 -7.20
C ARG A 196 -13.68 -4.74 -7.96
N LYS A 197 -14.47 -3.84 -7.39
CA LYS A 197 -15.53 -3.13 -8.11
C LYS A 197 -14.98 -2.29 -9.27
N ALA A 198 -13.80 -1.70 -9.11
CA ALA A 198 -13.13 -0.95 -10.18
C ALA A 198 -12.41 -1.88 -11.18
N ASN A 199 -11.79 -2.96 -10.70
CA ASN A 199 -11.17 -3.98 -11.56
C ASN A 199 -11.34 -5.40 -10.96
N PRO A 200 -12.23 -6.25 -11.51
CA PRO A 200 -12.47 -7.59 -10.98
C PRO A 200 -11.29 -8.57 -11.19
N ASN A 201 -10.30 -8.21 -12.00
CA ASN A 201 -9.09 -9.01 -12.27
C ASN A 201 -7.86 -8.52 -11.48
N LEU A 202 -8.02 -7.55 -10.58
CA LEU A 202 -6.92 -6.95 -9.84
C LEU A 202 -6.20 -8.00 -8.97
N LYS A 203 -4.87 -8.01 -9.04
CA LYS A 203 -4.00 -8.86 -8.23
C LYS A 203 -3.52 -8.12 -6.99
N PHE A 204 -3.38 -8.79 -5.86
CA PHE A 204 -2.99 -8.14 -4.60
C PHE A 204 -1.80 -8.84 -3.94
N ALA A 205 -0.73 -8.09 -3.70
CA ALA A 205 0.28 -8.46 -2.71
C ALA A 205 0.03 -7.61 -1.46
N ILE A 206 -0.41 -8.24 -0.37
CA ILE A 206 -0.86 -7.53 0.84
C ILE A 206 0.11 -7.85 1.98
N ALA A 207 0.76 -6.82 2.51
CA ALA A 207 1.68 -6.96 3.63
C ALA A 207 0.94 -7.03 4.97
N ASN A 208 1.41 -7.94 5.83
CA ASN A 208 1.22 -7.77 7.27
C ASN A 208 2.00 -6.52 7.75
N VAL A 209 1.76 -6.05 8.98
CA VAL A 209 2.39 -4.81 9.45
C VAL A 209 3.57 -5.11 10.38
N PRO A 210 4.64 -4.30 10.37
CA PRO A 210 5.79 -4.56 11.21
C PRO A 210 5.49 -4.24 12.69
N GLN A 211 6.35 -4.76 13.57
CA GLN A 211 6.44 -4.24 14.94
C GLN A 211 7.19 -2.90 14.96
N ARG A 212 7.13 -2.20 16.09
CA ARG A 212 7.87 -0.95 16.32
C ARG A 212 8.59 -0.93 17.66
N SER A 213 9.55 -0.02 17.80
CA SER A 213 10.13 0.32 19.10
C SER A 213 9.05 0.80 20.08
N PHE A 214 9.27 0.55 21.37
CA PHE A 214 8.29 0.85 22.41
C PHE A 214 7.96 2.34 22.51
N ILE A 215 6.66 2.66 22.59
CA ILE A 215 6.13 4.03 22.71
C ILE A 215 5.21 4.24 23.92
N GLY A 216 5.34 3.41 24.96
CA GLY A 216 4.42 3.47 26.11
C GLY A 216 3.06 2.81 25.89
N ARG A 217 2.92 2.00 24.82
CA ARG A 217 1.71 1.23 24.49
C ARG A 217 1.99 -0.26 24.59
N GLU A 218 1.71 -0.86 25.75
CA GLU A 218 1.91 -2.30 26.01
C GLU A 218 0.96 -3.18 25.19
N ASP A 219 -0.20 -2.65 24.81
CA ASP A 219 -1.20 -3.34 24.00
C ASP A 219 -0.82 -3.41 22.51
N LEU A 220 0.00 -2.47 22.01
CA LEU A 220 0.30 -2.36 20.58
C LEU A 220 1.01 -3.62 20.02
N PRO A 221 2.05 -4.18 20.65
CA PRO A 221 2.68 -5.40 20.16
C PRO A 221 1.70 -6.59 20.06
N VAL A 222 0.79 -6.71 21.03
CA VAL A 222 -0.24 -7.77 21.10
C VAL A 222 -1.29 -7.59 20.00
N THR A 223 -1.81 -6.38 19.85
CA THR A 223 -2.82 -6.06 18.81
C THR A 223 -2.23 -6.16 17.40
N THR A 224 -0.96 -5.78 17.20
CA THR A 224 -0.21 -6.02 15.95
C THR A 224 -0.11 -7.50 15.63
N GLN A 225 0.29 -8.33 16.61
CA GLN A 225 0.37 -9.78 16.41
C GLN A 225 -1.00 -10.39 16.10
N GLN A 226 -2.05 -9.96 16.81
CA GLN A 226 -3.42 -10.42 16.58
C GLN A 226 -3.89 -10.05 15.16
N TYR A 227 -3.69 -8.81 14.73
CA TYR A 227 -4.04 -8.36 13.39
C TYR A 227 -3.30 -9.16 12.31
N ASN A 228 -1.99 -9.34 12.46
CA ASN A 228 -1.18 -10.09 11.50
C ASN A 228 -1.60 -11.56 11.40
N SER A 229 -1.95 -12.19 12.53
CA SER A 229 -2.51 -13.56 12.54
C SER A 229 -3.85 -13.63 11.82
N LEU A 230 -4.78 -12.72 12.15
CA LEU A 230 -6.10 -12.67 11.52
C LEU A 230 -6.00 -12.42 10.01
N LEU A 231 -5.10 -11.52 9.59
CA LEU A 231 -4.85 -11.24 8.18
C LEU A 231 -4.36 -12.49 7.45
N ARG A 232 -3.35 -13.16 8.01
CA ARG A 232 -2.77 -14.39 7.44
C ARG A 232 -3.82 -15.48 7.22
N ASP A 233 -4.74 -15.66 8.17
CA ASP A 233 -5.82 -16.65 8.05
C ASP A 233 -6.89 -16.24 7.03
N ALA A 234 -7.16 -14.93 6.91
CA ALA A 234 -8.24 -14.42 6.08
C ALA A 234 -7.89 -14.31 4.59
N LEU A 235 -6.66 -13.91 4.23
CA LEU A 235 -6.29 -13.65 2.83
C LEU A 235 -6.55 -14.85 1.88
N PRO A 236 -6.24 -16.11 2.23
CA PRO A 236 -6.55 -17.26 1.38
C PRO A 236 -8.05 -17.43 1.12
N GLN A 237 -8.91 -17.08 2.09
CA GLN A 237 -10.37 -17.17 1.95
C GLN A 237 -10.96 -16.07 1.07
N TRP A 238 -10.24 -14.96 0.89
CA TRP A 238 -10.66 -13.84 0.05
C TRP A 238 -10.06 -13.89 -1.36
N SER A 239 -9.04 -14.73 -1.55
CA SER A 239 -8.37 -14.94 -2.83
C SER A 239 -9.26 -15.73 -3.80
N THR A 240 -9.14 -15.45 -5.09
CA THR A 240 -9.83 -16.18 -6.17
C THR A 240 -8.86 -16.39 -7.32
N GLU A 241 -9.16 -17.31 -8.23
CA GLU A 241 -8.33 -17.49 -9.44
C GLU A 241 -8.29 -16.23 -10.31
N GLN A 242 -9.42 -15.52 -10.43
CA GLN A 242 -9.54 -14.29 -11.23
C GLN A 242 -8.81 -13.09 -10.60
N SER A 243 -8.83 -12.99 -9.27
CA SER A 243 -8.26 -11.90 -8.49
C SER A 243 -7.45 -12.48 -7.33
N PRO A 244 -6.25 -13.00 -7.60
CA PRO A 244 -5.41 -13.64 -6.60
C PRO A 244 -4.87 -12.65 -5.58
N ILE A 245 -4.83 -13.09 -4.33
CA ILE A 245 -4.25 -12.38 -3.19
C ILE A 245 -3.16 -13.25 -2.59
N HIS A 246 -1.97 -12.67 -2.38
CA HIS A 246 -0.88 -13.31 -1.67
C HIS A 246 -0.39 -12.42 -0.52
N LEU A 247 -0.07 -13.06 0.60
CA LEU A 247 0.50 -12.41 1.77
C LEU A 247 1.96 -12.03 1.49
N VAL A 248 2.32 -10.81 1.89
CA VAL A 248 3.71 -10.36 2.00
C VAL A 248 4.09 -10.43 3.48
N GLU A 249 5.05 -11.28 3.80
CA GLU A 249 5.56 -11.50 5.16
C GLU A 249 6.53 -10.37 5.57
N LEU A 250 6.00 -9.15 5.65
CA LEU A 250 6.79 -7.96 5.93
C LEU A 250 7.36 -7.97 7.36
N GLN A 251 6.57 -8.31 8.37
CA GLN A 251 7.01 -8.39 9.76
C GLN A 251 8.22 -9.33 9.91
N GLU A 252 8.23 -10.41 9.16
CA GLU A 252 9.26 -11.43 9.17
C GLU A 252 10.54 -10.99 8.44
N ASN A 253 10.46 -9.96 7.58
CA ASN A 253 11.55 -9.49 6.74
C ASN A 253 12.03 -8.08 7.08
N TYR A 254 11.41 -7.40 8.04
CA TYR A 254 11.75 -6.04 8.46
C TYR A 254 12.34 -6.07 9.88
N SER A 255 13.61 -5.65 10.03
CA SER A 255 14.35 -5.72 11.30
C SER A 255 13.89 -4.65 12.30
N CYS A 256 12.69 -4.82 12.84
CA CYS A 256 12.10 -3.91 13.81
C CYS A 256 11.23 -4.63 14.84
N GLY A 257 11.46 -4.32 16.11
CA GLY A 257 10.70 -4.83 17.25
C GLY A 257 10.76 -3.88 18.43
N MET A 258 10.15 -4.29 19.55
CA MET A 258 10.03 -3.44 20.74
C MET A 258 11.37 -2.98 21.32
N ALA A 259 12.35 -3.88 21.34
CA ALA A 259 13.66 -3.65 21.96
C ALA A 259 14.63 -2.90 21.03
N ALA A 260 14.54 -3.12 19.71
CA ALA A 260 15.42 -2.54 18.72
C ALA A 260 14.72 -2.44 17.37
N CYS A 261 15.05 -1.40 16.61
CA CYS A 261 14.52 -1.19 15.27
C CYS A 261 15.64 -0.74 14.33
N GLU A 262 16.50 -1.70 13.95
CA GLU A 262 17.65 -1.43 13.08
C GLU A 262 17.24 -0.98 11.68
N ALA A 263 16.06 -1.41 11.23
CA ALA A 263 15.50 -1.04 9.93
C ALA A 263 14.87 0.35 9.90
N GLY A 264 14.61 0.97 11.07
CA GLY A 264 13.85 2.20 11.16
C GLY A 264 14.60 3.37 11.82
N TYR A 265 14.48 4.58 11.28
CA TYR A 265 15.20 5.75 11.81
C TYR A 265 14.55 6.41 13.04
N ASP A 266 13.27 6.18 13.26
CA ASP A 266 12.52 6.68 14.44
C ASP A 266 11.81 5.54 15.17
N GLY A 267 12.32 4.33 14.97
CA GLY A 267 11.78 3.13 15.58
C GLY A 267 10.52 2.60 14.90
N LEU A 268 10.19 3.06 13.70
CA LEU A 268 9.23 2.45 12.77
C LEU A 268 9.60 2.71 11.31
N HIS A 269 9.81 3.96 10.91
CA HIS A 269 9.89 4.35 9.49
C HIS A 269 11.22 3.97 8.85
N PRO A 270 11.22 3.48 7.59
CA PRO A 270 12.38 2.81 7.02
C PRO A 270 13.57 3.74 6.84
N ASN A 271 14.74 3.30 7.31
CA ASN A 271 16.01 3.84 6.85
C ASN A 271 16.42 3.15 5.53
N ALA A 272 17.62 3.47 5.01
CA ALA A 272 18.10 2.90 3.75
C ALA A 272 18.07 1.35 3.73
N GLN A 273 18.45 0.67 4.82
CA GLN A 273 18.37 -0.78 4.90
C GLN A 273 16.92 -1.26 4.97
N GLY A 274 16.09 -0.59 5.76
CA GLY A 274 14.65 -0.88 5.87
C GLY A 274 13.91 -0.76 4.53
N GLU A 275 14.28 0.21 3.68
CA GLU A 275 13.75 0.33 2.32
C GLU A 275 14.01 -0.93 1.47
N TYR A 276 15.24 -1.47 1.54
CA TYR A 276 15.60 -2.72 0.86
C TYR A 276 14.87 -3.92 1.47
N GLN A 277 14.69 -3.96 2.79
CA GLN A 277 13.98 -5.05 3.47
C GLN A 277 12.50 -5.11 3.09
N ILE A 278 11.81 -3.97 3.05
CA ILE A 278 10.41 -3.92 2.59
C ILE A 278 10.32 -4.37 1.14
N ALA A 279 11.16 -3.82 0.27
CA ALA A 279 11.18 -4.22 -1.14
C ALA A 279 11.52 -5.71 -1.31
N HIS A 280 12.46 -6.25 -0.54
CA HIS A 280 12.78 -7.68 -0.50
C HIS A 280 11.53 -8.53 -0.21
N ALA A 281 10.79 -8.20 0.86
CA ALA A 281 9.58 -8.91 1.25
C ALA A 281 8.55 -8.95 0.10
N PHE A 282 8.29 -7.81 -0.53
CA PHE A 282 7.38 -7.76 -1.68
C PHE A 282 7.91 -8.58 -2.86
N THR A 283 9.21 -8.47 -3.19
CA THR A 283 9.79 -9.24 -4.32
C THR A 283 9.82 -10.75 -4.08
N LEU A 284 9.92 -11.21 -2.82
CA LEU A 284 9.75 -12.63 -2.49
C LEU A 284 8.38 -13.12 -2.95
N THR A 285 7.31 -12.42 -2.56
CA THR A 285 5.94 -12.76 -2.98
C THR A 285 5.75 -12.63 -4.49
N LEU A 286 6.28 -11.57 -5.12
CA LEU A 286 6.16 -11.40 -6.57
C LEU A 286 6.81 -12.56 -7.35
N VAL A 287 7.99 -13.02 -6.93
CA VAL A 287 8.70 -14.12 -7.58
C VAL A 287 8.04 -15.46 -7.26
N ASN A 288 7.79 -15.74 -5.98
CA ASN A 288 7.36 -17.05 -5.53
C ASN A 288 5.91 -17.35 -5.88
N ASP A 289 5.04 -16.35 -5.78
CA ASP A 289 3.60 -16.56 -5.92
C ASP A 289 3.07 -16.08 -7.27
N PHE A 290 3.47 -14.86 -7.68
CA PHE A 290 2.99 -14.27 -8.94
C PHE A 290 3.83 -14.63 -10.17
N LYS A 291 5.00 -15.25 -9.97
CA LYS A 291 5.96 -15.58 -11.05
C LYS A 291 6.40 -14.35 -11.85
N ILE A 292 6.52 -13.21 -11.16
CA ILE A 292 7.02 -11.95 -11.72
C ILE A 292 8.48 -11.80 -11.29
N GLY A 293 9.37 -11.64 -12.26
CA GLY A 293 10.82 -11.67 -12.03
C GLY A 293 11.36 -13.09 -11.82
N SER A 294 12.68 -13.19 -11.73
CA SER A 294 13.44 -14.44 -11.63
C SER A 294 14.10 -14.65 -10.27
N SER A 295 14.37 -13.55 -9.55
CA SER A 295 14.99 -13.57 -8.23
C SER A 295 14.52 -12.39 -7.37
N PRO A 296 14.34 -12.58 -6.05
CA PRO A 296 14.01 -11.48 -5.13
C PRO A 296 15.14 -10.45 -5.06
N LEU A 297 14.80 -9.21 -4.69
CA LEU A 297 15.79 -8.16 -4.44
C LEU A 297 16.66 -8.54 -3.24
N MET A 298 17.98 -8.52 -3.39
CA MET A 298 18.88 -8.77 -2.24
C MET A 298 18.96 -7.55 -1.33
N VAL A 299 18.89 -7.77 -0.01
CA VAL A 299 19.18 -6.72 0.97
C VAL A 299 20.69 -6.56 1.08
N PRO A 300 21.26 -5.36 0.80
CA PRO A 300 22.68 -5.14 0.96
C PRO A 300 23.12 -5.41 2.39
N LEU A 301 24.24 -6.12 2.55
CA LEU A 301 24.86 -6.24 3.87
C LEU A 301 25.31 -4.85 4.30
N ASN A 302 25.01 -4.48 5.54
CA ASN A 302 25.64 -3.30 6.14
C ASN A 302 27.15 -3.53 6.10
N SER A 303 27.86 -2.83 5.22
CA SER A 303 29.29 -2.66 5.36
C SER A 303 29.46 -1.94 6.68
N ARG A 304 29.78 -2.68 7.74
CA ARG A 304 30.43 -2.11 8.92
C ARG A 304 31.77 -1.57 8.43
N GLY A 305 31.74 -0.36 7.88
CA GLY A 305 32.93 0.38 7.49
C GLY A 305 33.75 0.62 8.75
N GLY A 306 34.99 0.14 8.72
CA GLY A 306 35.97 0.40 9.76
C GLY A 306 36.13 1.89 10.00
N PHE A 307 36.36 2.21 11.27
CA PHE A 307 37.04 3.45 11.66
C PHE A 307 38.49 3.43 11.16
#